data_AF-A0A485K3U4-F1
#
_entry.id   AF-A0A485K3U4-F1
#
_cell.length_a   1.000
_cell.length_b   1.000
_cell.length_c   1.000
_cell.angle_alpha   90.00
_cell.angle_beta   90.00
_cell.angle_gamma   90.00
#
_symmetry.space_group_name_H-M   'P 1'
#
loop_
_entity.id
_entity.type
_entity.pdbx_description
1 polymer ?
#
loop_
_entity_poly.entity_id
_entity_poly.type
_entity_poly.pdbx_seq_one_letter_code
_entity_poly.pdbx_strand_id
1 'polypeptide(L)'
;MQVKGRLAARFDYIEPLLTNKNKEARVEYAKSFLRALSNGRHVLDTKQNYVHVDEKWLYLTKVKRRFYVYNDEDVVLRSVKSNNFIMKVMFLAAVAIPPYGPHTKTYFDGKLGVWPFVEETVAQRTSKNCPKGAIVTSPQTVTAEVYQDVIVNKVVPAINAKMPASRRRC
;
A
#
# COMPACT_ATOMS: atom_id res chain seq x y z
N MET A 1 -54.84 9.16 0.50
CA MET A 1 -53.85 8.20 1.03
C MET A 1 -52.48 8.87 0.99
N GLN A 2 -51.95 9.31 2.14
CA GLN A 2 -50.61 9.90 2.23
C GLN A 2 -49.55 8.78 2.24
N VAL A 3 -48.61 8.83 1.30
CA VAL A 3 -47.46 7.91 1.26
C VAL A 3 -46.56 8.24 2.45
N LYS A 4 -46.49 7.36 3.46
CA LYS A 4 -45.52 7.44 4.56
C LYS A 4 -44.11 7.29 3.96
N GLY A 5 -43.43 8.42 3.74
CA GLY A 5 -42.03 8.43 3.33
C GLY A 5 -41.18 7.74 4.41
N ARG A 6 -40.58 6.61 4.07
CA ARG A 6 -39.70 5.86 4.98
C ARG A 6 -38.30 6.48 4.90
N LEU A 7 -37.83 7.06 6.00
CA LEU A 7 -36.47 7.63 6.07
C LEU A 7 -35.45 6.50 5.93
N ALA A 8 -34.53 6.64 4.97
CA ALA A 8 -33.43 5.72 4.73
C ALA A 8 -32.11 6.50 4.85
N ALA A 9 -31.15 5.95 5.60
CA ALA A 9 -29.80 6.51 5.63
C ALA A 9 -29.15 6.35 4.24
N ARG A 10 -28.70 7.47 3.69
CA ARG A 10 -27.88 7.52 2.46
C ARG A 10 -26.52 8.09 2.84
N PHE A 11 -25.47 7.53 2.25
CA PHE A 11 -24.12 8.03 2.39
C PHE A 11 -23.69 8.56 1.03
N ASP A 12 -23.11 9.75 1.03
CA ASP A 12 -22.44 10.31 -0.12
C ASP A 12 -20.96 10.42 0.20
N TYR A 13 -20.12 10.13 -0.80
CA TYR A 13 -18.67 10.15 -0.66
C TYR A 13 -18.10 11.20 -1.60
N ILE A 14 -17.14 11.96 -1.11
CA ILE A 14 -16.42 12.90 -1.97
C ILE A 14 -15.54 12.08 -2.91
N GLU A 15 -15.83 12.19 -4.22
CA GLU A 15 -15.03 11.59 -5.27
C GLU A 15 -14.14 12.65 -5.95
N PRO A 16 -12.93 12.28 -6.41
CA PRO A 16 -12.09 13.19 -7.17
C PRO A 16 -12.76 13.55 -8.51
N LEU A 17 -12.84 14.85 -8.81
CA LEU A 17 -13.41 15.33 -10.05
C LEU A 17 -12.49 14.97 -11.23
N LEU A 18 -12.98 14.10 -12.13
CA LEU A 18 -12.27 13.73 -13.35
C LEU A 18 -12.69 14.63 -14.52
N THR A 19 -11.71 15.31 -15.13
CA THR A 19 -11.90 15.99 -16.42
C THR A 19 -12.24 14.99 -17.52
N ASN A 20 -12.85 15.44 -18.61
CA ASN A 20 -13.15 14.56 -19.76
C ASN A 20 -11.86 13.92 -20.32
N LYS A 21 -10.78 14.68 -20.40
CA LYS A 21 -9.45 14.18 -20.79
C LYS A 21 -8.96 13.05 -19.87
N ASN A 22 -9.14 13.18 -18.55
CA ASN A 22 -8.76 12.12 -17.60
C ASN A 22 -9.59 10.85 -17.81
N LYS A 23 -10.88 10.99 -18.13
CA LYS A 23 -11.78 9.86 -18.42
C LYS A 23 -11.35 9.13 -19.69
N GLU A 24 -11.09 9.87 -20.76
CA GLU A 24 -10.61 9.33 -22.04
C GLU A 24 -9.29 8.57 -21.86
N ALA A 25 -8.30 9.20 -21.22
CA ALA A 25 -7.00 8.56 -20.95
C ALA A 25 -7.13 7.26 -20.13
N ARG A 26 -8.04 7.23 -19.15
CA ARG A 26 -8.31 6.02 -18.35
C ARG A 26 -8.95 4.92 -19.19
N VAL A 27 -9.85 5.26 -20.12
CA VAL A 27 -10.49 4.29 -21.03
C VAL A 27 -9.47 3.74 -22.01
N GLU A 28 -8.61 4.58 -22.59
CA GLU A 28 -7.53 4.14 -23.48
C GLU A 28 -6.55 3.22 -22.75
N TYR A 29 -6.14 3.59 -21.53
CA TYR A 29 -5.33 2.74 -20.68
C TYR A 29 -6.02 1.40 -20.42
N ALA A 30 -7.30 1.40 -20.03
CA ALA A 30 -8.06 0.17 -19.81
C ALA A 30 -8.17 -0.71 -21.08
N LYS A 31 -8.33 -0.11 -22.26
CA LYS A 31 -8.36 -0.82 -23.54
C LYS A 31 -7.01 -1.48 -23.87
N SER A 32 -5.89 -0.91 -23.43
CA SER A 32 -4.56 -1.52 -23.64
C SER A 32 -4.38 -2.88 -22.94
N PHE A 33 -5.27 -3.24 -22.01
CA PHE A 33 -5.31 -4.55 -21.37
C PHE A 33 -6.15 -5.58 -22.14
N LEU A 34 -6.87 -5.17 -23.19
CA LEU A 34 -7.71 -6.08 -23.97
C LEU A 34 -6.92 -6.67 -25.13
N ARG A 35 -6.88 -8.00 -25.20
CA ARG A 35 -6.37 -8.76 -26.33
C ARG A 35 -7.55 -9.29 -27.14
N ALA A 36 -7.62 -8.92 -28.42
CA ALA A 36 -8.61 -9.46 -29.34
C ALA A 36 -8.32 -10.94 -29.64
N LEU A 37 -9.38 -11.75 -29.63
CA LEU A 37 -9.36 -13.15 -30.09
C LEU A 37 -9.89 -13.23 -31.52
N SER A 38 -9.53 -14.32 -32.21
CA SER A 38 -9.96 -14.60 -33.60
C SER A 38 -11.48 -14.70 -33.77
N ASN A 39 -12.23 -14.96 -32.69
CA ASN A 39 -13.69 -15.03 -32.69
C ASN A 39 -14.39 -13.68 -32.38
N GLY A 40 -13.65 -12.56 -32.44
CA GLY A 40 -14.17 -11.22 -32.16
C GLY A 40 -14.40 -10.90 -30.68
N ARG A 41 -14.13 -11.83 -29.77
CA ARG A 41 -14.16 -11.58 -28.32
C ARG A 41 -12.86 -10.96 -27.84
N HIS A 42 -12.90 -10.28 -26.70
CA HIS A 42 -11.71 -9.74 -26.05
C HIS A 42 -11.45 -10.50 -24.74
N VAL A 43 -10.17 -10.74 -24.45
CA VAL A 43 -9.73 -11.30 -23.17
C VAL A 43 -8.76 -10.32 -22.52
N LEU A 44 -8.83 -10.20 -21.21
CA LEU A 44 -7.86 -9.42 -20.46
C LEU A 44 -6.49 -10.11 -20.54
N ASP A 45 -5.50 -9.37 -21.03
CA ASP A 45 -4.11 -9.77 -20.95
C ASP A 45 -3.75 -9.94 -19.47
N THR A 46 -3.46 -11.18 -19.07
CA THR A 46 -3.08 -11.47 -17.70
C THR A 46 -1.65 -10.95 -17.54
N LYS A 47 -1.51 -9.73 -17.02
CA LYS A 47 -0.27 -8.97 -16.81
C LYS A 47 0.67 -9.64 -15.79
N GLN A 48 0.95 -10.93 -15.95
CA GLN A 48 1.78 -11.78 -15.09
C GLN A 48 3.26 -11.35 -15.07
N ASN A 49 3.65 -10.43 -15.96
CA ASN A 49 4.99 -9.85 -16.02
C ASN A 49 5.07 -8.46 -15.37
N TYR A 50 3.98 -7.98 -14.77
CA TYR A 50 3.94 -6.68 -14.11
C TYR A 50 4.13 -6.85 -12.62
N VAL A 51 4.92 -5.93 -12.07
CA VAL A 51 5.04 -5.71 -10.63
C VAL A 51 4.30 -4.42 -10.32
N HIS A 52 3.29 -4.51 -9.48
CA HIS A 52 2.56 -3.36 -8.96
C HIS A 52 3.27 -2.88 -7.71
N VAL A 53 3.56 -1.58 -7.68
CA VAL A 53 4.21 -0.91 -6.56
C VAL A 53 3.31 0.24 -6.13
N ASP A 54 3.12 0.40 -4.83
CA ASP A 54 2.33 1.48 -4.25
C ASP A 54 2.89 1.88 -2.88
N GLU A 55 2.71 3.15 -2.51
CA GLU A 55 3.08 3.67 -1.19
C GLU A 55 1.88 3.75 -0.26
N LYS A 56 2.10 3.41 1.01
CA LYS A 56 1.08 3.58 2.04
C LYS A 56 1.65 4.11 3.35
N TRP A 57 1.01 5.14 3.90
CA TRP A 57 1.23 5.54 5.29
C TRP A 57 0.59 4.54 6.25
N LEU A 58 1.40 3.95 7.13
CA LEU A 58 0.96 3.15 8.27
C LEU A 58 1.19 3.94 9.56
N TYR A 59 0.16 3.96 10.40
CA TYR A 59 0.19 4.60 11.71
C TYR A 59 0.42 3.55 12.78
N LEU A 60 1.29 3.85 13.76
CA LEU A 60 1.56 2.97 14.89
C LEU A 60 0.28 2.63 15.67
N THR A 61 -0.64 3.60 15.76
CA THR A 61 -1.96 3.41 16.38
C THR A 61 -3.03 4.24 15.67
N LYS A 62 -4.29 3.78 15.72
CA LYS A 62 -5.45 4.53 15.21
C LYS A 62 -5.98 5.47 16.29
N VAL A 63 -6.37 6.68 15.88
CA VAL A 63 -7.05 7.68 16.73
C VAL A 63 -8.30 7.06 17.36
N LYS A 64 -9.21 6.56 16.51
CA LYS A 64 -10.38 5.79 16.95
C LYS A 64 -10.12 4.30 16.71
N ARG A 65 -10.01 3.53 17.79
CA ARG A 65 -9.93 2.06 17.76
C ARG A 65 -11.16 1.49 18.45
N ARG A 66 -11.77 0.48 17.85
CA ARG A 66 -12.88 -0.24 18.46
C ARG A 66 -12.30 -1.29 19.40
N PHE A 67 -12.73 -1.27 20.65
CA PHE A 67 -12.45 -2.31 21.64
C PHE A 67 -13.75 -3.06 21.92
N TYR A 68 -13.65 -4.36 22.10
CA TYR A 68 -14.70 -5.20 22.64
C TYR A 68 -14.27 -5.52 24.06
N VAL A 69 -15.08 -5.10 25.03
CA VAL A 69 -14.78 -5.12 26.46
C VAL A 69 -16.05 -5.61 27.15
N TYR A 70 -15.92 -6.41 28.21
CA TYR A 70 -17.08 -6.85 28.98
C TYR A 70 -17.70 -5.67 29.75
N ASN A 71 -18.95 -5.80 30.20
CA ASN A 71 -19.68 -4.68 30.83
C ASN A 71 -19.04 -4.21 32.15
N ASP A 72 -18.27 -5.07 32.80
CA ASP A 72 -17.57 -4.87 34.06
C ASP A 72 -16.09 -4.47 33.90
N GLU A 73 -15.60 -4.37 32.67
CA GLU A 73 -14.22 -4.02 32.37
C GLU A 73 -14.09 -2.56 31.89
N ASP A 74 -13.04 -1.88 32.35
CA ASP A 74 -12.70 -0.54 31.89
C ASP A 74 -11.92 -0.55 30.58
N VAL A 75 -12.24 0.40 29.69
CA VAL A 75 -11.48 0.59 28.44
C VAL A 75 -10.12 1.23 28.76
N VAL A 76 -9.04 0.63 28.25
CA VAL A 76 -7.68 1.16 28.39
C VAL A 76 -7.59 2.61 27.93
N LEU A 77 -7.17 3.50 28.83
CA LEU A 77 -6.91 4.90 28.51
C LEU A 77 -5.72 5.01 27.54
N ARG A 78 -5.96 5.58 26.36
CA ARG A 78 -4.92 5.90 25.38
C ARG A 78 -4.87 7.41 25.18
N SER A 79 -3.89 8.06 25.77
CA SER A 79 -3.69 9.51 25.66
C SER A 79 -2.41 9.85 24.92
N VAL A 80 -2.49 10.85 24.04
CA VAL A 80 -1.36 11.47 23.35
C VAL A 80 -1.63 12.98 23.35
N LYS A 81 -0.60 13.81 23.46
CA LYS A 81 -0.75 15.29 23.51
C LYS A 81 -1.43 15.87 22.25
N SER A 82 -1.27 15.23 21.09
CA SER A 82 -1.88 15.59 19.81
C SER A 82 -1.84 14.40 18.87
N ASN A 83 -2.84 14.27 17.99
CA ASN A 83 -2.87 13.23 16.95
C ASN A 83 -1.66 13.32 15.99
N ASN A 84 -1.04 14.49 15.86
CA ASN A 84 0.15 14.67 15.03
C ASN A 84 1.41 13.99 15.62
N PHE A 85 1.41 13.68 16.93
CA PHE A 85 2.51 12.93 17.56
C PHE A 85 2.37 11.42 17.39
N ILE A 86 1.30 10.92 16.75
CA ILE A 86 1.20 9.51 16.41
C ILE A 86 2.21 9.22 15.32
N MET A 87 3.19 8.36 15.64
CA MET A 87 4.20 7.94 14.68
C MET A 87 3.53 7.31 13.45
N LYS A 88 3.88 7.82 12.28
CA LYS A 88 3.48 7.29 10.98
C LYS A 88 4.72 7.05 10.14
N VAL A 89 4.75 5.91 9.44
CA VAL A 89 5.84 5.51 8.56
C VAL A 89 5.22 5.19 7.21
N MET A 90 5.84 5.68 6.14
CA MET A 90 5.43 5.32 4.79
C MET A 90 6.14 4.03 4.38
N PHE A 91 5.40 3.13 3.76
CA PHE A 91 5.92 1.87 3.26
C PHE A 91 5.72 1.79 1.76
N LEU A 92 6.72 1.26 1.07
CA LEU A 92 6.60 0.81 -0.30
C LEU A 92 6.21 -0.67 -0.30
N ALA A 93 5.12 -1.04 -0.95
CA ALA A 93 4.74 -2.43 -1.13
C ALA A 93 4.85 -2.81 -2.61
N ALA A 94 5.49 -3.95 -2.90
CA ALA A 94 5.56 -4.51 -4.23
C ALA A 94 4.88 -5.88 -4.29
N VAL A 95 3.97 -6.04 -5.25
CA VAL A 95 3.16 -7.25 -5.44
C VAL A 95 3.10 -7.56 -6.93
N ALA A 96 3.13 -8.84 -7.28
CA ALA A 96 2.87 -9.31 -8.64
C ALA A 96 1.79 -10.39 -8.63
N ILE A 97 1.16 -10.63 -9.77
CA ILE A 97 0.14 -11.67 -9.90
C ILE A 97 0.83 -13.04 -9.71
N PRO A 98 0.38 -13.90 -8.76
CA PRO A 98 0.88 -15.26 -8.57
C PRO A 98 0.95 -16.10 -9.87
N PRO A 99 2.13 -16.34 -10.46
CA PRO A 99 2.28 -17.34 -11.50
C PRO A 99 2.50 -18.72 -10.88
N TYR A 100 1.98 -19.74 -11.55
CA TYR A 100 2.40 -21.11 -11.32
C TYR A 100 3.81 -21.31 -11.89
N GLY A 101 4.75 -21.80 -11.08
CA GLY A 101 6.09 -22.18 -11.51
C GLY A 101 6.13 -23.64 -11.97
N PRO A 102 6.31 -23.95 -13.28
CA PRO A 102 6.30 -25.32 -13.76
C PRO A 102 7.47 -26.15 -13.21
N HIS A 103 8.64 -25.52 -13.04
CA HIS A 103 9.86 -26.17 -12.55
C HIS A 103 9.84 -26.41 -11.05
N THR A 104 9.33 -25.46 -10.27
CA THR A 104 9.26 -25.56 -8.79
C THR A 104 8.01 -26.30 -8.32
N LYS A 105 7.02 -26.50 -9.20
CA LYS A 105 5.67 -27.02 -8.90
C LYS A 105 4.98 -26.26 -7.75
N THR A 106 5.36 -25.00 -7.54
CA THR A 106 4.84 -24.14 -6.47
C THR A 106 4.26 -22.85 -7.05
N TYR A 107 3.30 -22.28 -6.34
CA TYR A 107 2.76 -20.95 -6.64
C TYR A 107 3.59 -19.91 -5.90
N PHE A 108 4.10 -18.92 -6.64
CA PHE A 108 4.61 -17.71 -6.00
C PHE A 108 3.41 -16.95 -5.40
N ASP A 109 3.51 -16.53 -4.14
CA ASP A 109 2.41 -15.97 -3.36
C ASP A 109 2.01 -14.54 -3.78
N GLY A 110 2.72 -13.99 -4.79
CA GLY A 110 2.51 -12.64 -5.29
C GLY A 110 3.24 -11.56 -4.49
N LYS A 111 3.83 -11.89 -3.33
CA LYS A 111 4.38 -10.90 -2.39
C LYS A 111 5.87 -10.74 -2.58
N LEU A 112 6.30 -9.61 -3.14
CA LEU A 112 7.72 -9.32 -3.28
C LEU A 112 8.30 -8.75 -1.99
N GLY A 113 7.65 -7.75 -1.40
CA GLY A 113 8.11 -7.18 -0.16
C GLY A 113 7.35 -5.92 0.24
N VAL A 114 7.67 -5.47 1.46
CA VAL A 114 7.19 -4.23 2.05
C VAL A 114 8.39 -3.58 2.72
N TRP A 115 8.74 -2.35 2.31
CA TRP A 115 9.93 -1.65 2.78
C TRP A 115 9.54 -0.31 3.43
N PRO A 116 9.92 -0.07 4.70
CA PRO A 116 9.70 1.22 5.33
C PRO A 116 10.64 2.28 4.75
N PHE A 117 10.12 3.48 4.58
CA PHE A 117 10.94 4.67 4.41
C PHE A 117 11.30 5.23 5.79
N VAL A 118 12.47 4.83 6.27
CA VAL A 118 13.03 5.26 7.57
C VAL A 118 14.51 5.55 7.45
N GLU A 119 14.99 6.44 8.30
CA GLU A 119 16.40 6.76 8.48
C GLU A 119 16.83 6.46 9.91
N GLU A 120 18.08 6.03 10.09
CA GLU A 120 18.69 5.91 11.41
C GLU A 120 19.35 7.23 11.78
N THR A 121 18.82 7.88 12.81
CA THR A 121 19.27 9.18 13.29
C THR A 121 19.82 9.06 14.70
N VAL A 122 20.88 9.79 15.00
CA VAL A 122 21.43 9.82 16.37
C VAL A 122 20.65 10.83 17.20
N ALA A 123 20.16 10.39 18.37
CA ALA A 123 19.46 11.26 19.31
C ALA A 123 20.37 12.40 19.79
N GLN A 124 20.06 13.63 19.36
CA GLN A 124 20.86 14.82 19.67
C GLN A 124 20.71 15.30 21.12
N ARG A 125 19.58 14.98 21.75
CA ARG A 125 19.23 15.39 23.11
C ARG A 125 18.76 14.18 23.91
N THR A 126 19.11 14.16 25.19
CA THR A 126 18.53 13.21 26.13
C THR A 126 17.06 13.57 26.34
N SER A 127 16.19 12.58 26.21
CA SER A 127 14.78 12.65 26.55
C SER A 127 14.45 11.55 27.54
N LYS A 128 13.24 11.60 28.13
CA LYS A 128 12.79 10.61 29.12
C LYS A 128 12.93 9.16 28.63
N ASN A 129 12.75 8.93 27.33
CA ASN A 129 12.71 7.59 26.74
C ASN A 129 13.86 7.31 25.77
N CYS A 130 14.81 8.24 25.59
CA CYS A 130 15.90 8.08 24.63
C CYS A 130 17.14 8.88 25.08
N PRO A 131 18.24 8.21 25.47
CA PRO A 131 19.46 8.89 25.87
C PRO A 131 20.14 9.53 24.65
N LYS A 132 20.87 10.63 24.89
CA LYS A 132 21.71 11.25 23.84
C LYS A 132 22.69 10.22 23.29
N GLY A 133 22.83 10.17 21.97
CA GLY A 133 23.70 9.22 21.28
C GLY A 133 23.04 7.88 20.89
N ALA A 134 21.82 7.59 21.36
CA ALA A 134 21.10 6.40 20.91
C ALA A 134 20.72 6.51 19.43
N ILE A 135 20.79 5.38 18.72
CA ILE A 135 20.30 5.25 17.35
C ILE A 135 18.77 5.18 17.40
N VAL A 136 18.12 6.10 16.70
CA VAL A 136 16.66 6.23 16.62
C VAL A 136 16.23 6.12 15.16
N THR A 137 15.34 5.16 14.90
CA THR A 137 14.69 5.04 13.59
C THR A 137 13.59 6.07 13.47
N SER A 138 13.77 7.02 12.55
CA SER A 138 12.83 8.11 12.29
C SER A 138 12.20 7.95 10.89
N PRO A 139 10.92 8.33 10.69
CA PRO A 139 10.32 8.36 9.36
C PRO A 139 11.05 9.38 8.47
N GLN A 140 11.48 8.96 7.27
CA GLN A 140 12.14 9.85 6.32
C GLN A 140 11.16 10.41 5.29
N THR A 141 11.44 11.61 4.78
CA THR A 141 10.71 12.17 3.64
C THR A 141 11.11 11.44 2.37
N VAL A 142 10.13 11.03 1.55
CA VAL A 142 10.41 10.35 0.28
C VAL A 142 10.59 11.38 -0.82
N THR A 143 11.84 11.56 -1.23
CA THR A 143 12.24 12.28 -2.43
C THR A 143 12.33 11.31 -3.61
N ALA A 144 12.48 11.83 -4.84
CA ALA A 144 12.67 11.01 -6.02
C ALA A 144 13.91 10.10 -5.92
N GLU A 145 14.99 10.60 -5.32
CA GLU A 145 16.25 9.86 -5.11
C GLU A 145 16.06 8.70 -4.14
N VAL A 146 15.44 8.96 -2.98
CA VAL A 146 15.12 7.91 -1.99
C VAL A 146 14.20 6.86 -2.60
N TYR A 147 13.24 7.28 -3.40
CA TYR A 147 12.34 6.36 -4.09
C TYR A 147 13.09 5.45 -5.08
N GLN A 148 13.93 6.06 -5.92
CA GLN A 148 14.74 5.35 -6.90
C GLN A 148 15.68 4.35 -6.23
N ASP A 149 16.34 4.75 -5.13
CA ASP A 149 17.20 3.88 -4.35
C ASP A 149 16.45 2.62 -3.87
N VAL A 150 15.26 2.78 -3.30
CA VAL A 150 14.46 1.64 -2.84
C VAL A 150 14.05 0.73 -4.00
N ILE A 151 13.67 1.29 -5.16
CA ILE A 151 13.35 0.47 -6.33
C ILE A 151 14.56 -0.37 -6.78
N VAL A 152 15.71 0.27 -6.95
CA VAL A 152 16.92 -0.36 -7.48
C VAL A 152 17.53 -1.34 -6.48
N ASN A 153 17.65 -0.95 -5.22
CA ASN A 153 18.38 -1.70 -4.21
C ASN A 153 17.51 -2.63 -3.38
N LYS A 154 16.17 -2.51 -3.43
CA LYS A 154 15.25 -3.39 -2.70
C LYS A 154 14.29 -4.14 -3.62
N VAL A 155 13.53 -3.43 -4.46
CA VAL A 155 12.47 -4.06 -5.28
C VAL A 155 13.03 -4.96 -6.37
N VAL A 156 13.99 -4.48 -7.17
CA VAL A 156 14.59 -5.26 -8.26
C VAL A 156 15.28 -6.54 -7.74
N PRO A 157 16.10 -6.50 -6.67
CA PRO A 157 16.63 -7.70 -6.04
C PRO A 157 15.55 -8.65 -5.54
N ALA A 158 14.45 -8.15 -4.97
CA ALA A 158 13.34 -8.99 -4.52
C ALA A 158 12.61 -9.68 -5.69
N ILE A 159 12.46 -9.00 -6.83
CA ILE A 159 11.94 -9.60 -8.07
C ILE A 159 12.87 -10.75 -8.50
N ASN A 160 14.17 -10.51 -8.55
CA ASN A 160 15.14 -11.52 -8.95
C ASN A 160 15.24 -12.69 -7.96
N ALA A 161 15.02 -12.45 -6.66
CA ALA A 161 15.07 -13.50 -5.66
C ALA A 161 13.80 -14.37 -5.65
N LYS A 162 12.62 -13.76 -5.74
CA LYS A 162 11.33 -14.44 -5.50
C LYS A 162 10.58 -14.82 -6.77
N MET A 163 10.72 -14.05 -7.84
CA MET A 163 9.97 -14.30 -9.08
C MET A 163 10.65 -15.41 -9.90
N PRO A 164 9.89 -16.34 -10.51
CA PRO A 164 10.44 -17.43 -11.31
C PRO A 164 11.23 -16.93 -12.53
N ALA A 165 12.35 -17.60 -12.84
CA ALA A 165 13.33 -17.18 -13.84
C ALA A 165 12.76 -17.07 -15.27
N SER A 166 11.75 -17.88 -15.64
CA SER A 166 11.11 -17.84 -16.96
C SER A 166 10.45 -16.49 -17.31
N ARG A 167 10.35 -15.58 -16.34
CA ARG A 167 9.63 -14.30 -16.46
C ARG A 167 10.48 -13.09 -16.09
N ARG A 168 11.75 -13.27 -15.73
CA ARG A 168 12.70 -12.18 -15.52
C ARG A 168 13.09 -11.64 -16.90
N ARG A 169 12.39 -10.61 -17.38
CA ARG A 169 12.86 -9.79 -18.50
C ARG A 169 13.58 -8.60 -17.90
N CYS A 170 14.86 -8.79 -17.60
CA CYS A 170 15.77 -7.69 -17.32
C CYS A 170 16.33 -7.19 -18.64
#